data_AF-B8BU51-F1
#
_entry.id   AF-B8BU51-F1
#
_cell.length_a   1.000
_cell.length_b   1.000
_cell.length_c   1.000
_cell.angle_alpha   90.00
_cell.angle_beta   90.00
_cell.angle_gamma   90.00
#
_symmetry.space_group_name_H-M   'P 1'
#
loop_
_entity.id
_entity.type
_entity.pdbx_description
1 polymer ?
#
loop_
_entity_poly.entity_id
_entity_poly.type
_entity_poly.pdbx_seq_one_letter_code
_entity_poly.pdbx_strand_id
1 'polypeptide(L)'
;MGVSRSGGMIGSHVVIGQPGWSEPKSYYLDGKSKDMISAYDITLTDATIDFLNGQTIMEFTAPFKDLGVEDPLGENSMGISLHGSSLLIWAHGADGENTLQYHGPNNKKTYTVVNLASNSEAEQAKMMTLNGTITKSKSAWLAHGIMAFLAWGIAAPLAIAAAVLRDVDGTVFWDTVQSVSSRMFRRFGKDASINQPSAPLRKRFNELLSKWWFYIHVGSNTINYFFTVIVFSVAVATIKKEGSPKWYHAHSKMGLTLFLLATFQLAGGYLRPSKELIAPPTNAAENETDDDEPSMTGSMAMKSQKRQAWELAHNVLGLALFLFGVWQMYEGIELYHMRYGNSSFIGVVIFYCMWMGSWTALIVGASVYKWMYQNGVSTSGVEDEVKETEVPEIKDAAQSKKNAEESVNGTPGEMI
;
A
#
# COMPACT_ATOMS: atom_id res chain seq x y z
N MET A 1 10.05 -25.63 -23.04
CA MET A 1 9.49 -24.76 -24.11
C MET A 1 7.98 -24.65 -23.88
N GLY A 2 7.33 -23.57 -24.27
CA GLY A 2 5.87 -23.47 -24.23
C GLY A 2 5.34 -22.30 -25.03
N VAL A 3 4.06 -22.04 -24.88
CA VAL A 3 3.34 -20.94 -25.54
C VAL A 3 2.73 -20.06 -24.46
N SER A 4 2.95 -18.74 -24.56
CA SER A 4 2.47 -17.78 -23.55
C SER A 4 1.84 -16.57 -24.20
N ARG A 5 0.77 -16.05 -23.62
CA ARG A 5 0.20 -14.75 -24.06
C ARG A 5 1.01 -13.54 -23.61
N SER A 6 1.69 -13.66 -22.47
CA SER A 6 2.32 -12.52 -21.77
C SER A 6 3.84 -12.49 -21.90
N GLY A 7 4.43 -13.56 -22.42
CA GLY A 7 5.88 -13.80 -22.41
C GLY A 7 6.39 -14.27 -21.05
N GLY A 8 5.51 -14.38 -20.05
CA GLY A 8 5.78 -15.06 -18.79
C GLY A 8 5.56 -16.56 -18.90
N MET A 9 6.29 -17.33 -18.09
CA MET A 9 6.07 -18.77 -17.91
C MET A 9 4.82 -19.08 -17.09
N ILE A 10 4.45 -18.22 -16.14
CA ILE A 10 3.24 -18.42 -15.33
C ILE A 10 2.00 -18.21 -16.20
N GLY A 11 1.03 -19.08 -16.04
CA GLY A 11 -0.17 -19.20 -16.86
C GLY A 11 0.14 -19.69 -18.27
N SER A 12 1.11 -20.59 -18.46
CA SER A 12 1.45 -21.14 -19.78
C SER A 12 1.47 -22.66 -19.80
N HIS A 13 1.25 -23.22 -20.99
CA HIS A 13 1.41 -24.65 -21.25
C HIS A 13 2.83 -24.87 -21.73
N VAL A 14 3.56 -25.75 -21.06
CA VAL A 14 4.97 -26.00 -21.34
C VAL A 14 5.23 -27.49 -21.48
N VAL A 15 6.19 -27.81 -22.34
CA VAL A 15 6.87 -29.09 -22.42
C VAL A 15 8.22 -28.93 -21.74
N ILE A 16 8.49 -29.77 -20.73
CA ILE A 16 9.69 -29.78 -19.91
C ILE A 16 10.41 -31.10 -20.13
N GLY A 17 11.71 -31.01 -20.42
CA GLY A 17 12.62 -32.15 -20.44
C GLY A 17 13.70 -31.97 -19.37
N GLN A 18 14.08 -33.07 -18.71
CA GLN A 18 15.11 -33.12 -17.70
C GLN A 18 16.07 -34.26 -18.01
N PRO A 19 17.40 -34.10 -17.83
CA PRO A 19 18.35 -35.20 -17.95
C PRO A 19 17.94 -36.41 -17.11
N GLY A 20 17.99 -37.60 -17.71
CA GLY A 20 17.60 -38.86 -17.07
C GLY A 20 16.11 -39.23 -17.21
N TRP A 21 15.28 -38.35 -17.76
CA TRP A 21 13.95 -38.75 -18.23
C TRP A 21 14.05 -39.44 -19.59
N SER A 22 13.20 -40.43 -19.82
CA SER A 22 13.10 -41.11 -21.12
C SER A 22 12.45 -40.24 -22.19
N GLU A 23 11.54 -39.36 -21.80
CA GLU A 23 10.75 -38.52 -22.69
C GLU A 23 10.36 -37.20 -21.98
N PRO A 24 10.15 -36.11 -22.72
CA PRO A 24 9.66 -34.86 -22.17
C PRO A 24 8.21 -34.99 -21.73
N LYS A 25 7.82 -34.16 -20.75
CA LYS A 25 6.47 -34.14 -20.18
C LYS A 25 5.87 -32.75 -20.25
N SER A 26 4.56 -32.71 -20.33
CA SER A 26 3.77 -31.48 -20.47
C SER A 26 3.15 -31.06 -19.14
N TYR A 27 3.16 -29.75 -18.90
CA TYR A 27 2.74 -29.15 -17.63
C TYR A 27 2.02 -27.82 -17.87
N TYR A 28 1.14 -27.48 -16.93
CA TYR A 28 0.59 -26.16 -16.74
C TYR A 28 1.33 -25.46 -15.58
N LEU A 29 1.79 -24.23 -15.80
CA LEU A 29 2.53 -23.47 -14.79
C LEU A 29 1.62 -22.42 -14.13
N ASP A 30 0.98 -22.74 -13.00
CA ASP A 30 0.11 -21.79 -12.28
C ASP A 30 0.92 -20.85 -11.36
N GLY A 31 2.20 -21.15 -11.12
CA GLY A 31 3.05 -20.35 -10.25
C GLY A 31 4.54 -20.69 -10.36
N LYS A 32 5.33 -20.17 -9.41
CA LYS A 32 6.80 -20.38 -9.36
C LYS A 32 7.22 -21.58 -8.51
N SER A 33 6.36 -22.03 -7.58
CA SER A 33 6.63 -23.18 -6.72
C SER A 33 6.26 -24.49 -7.41
N LYS A 34 6.90 -25.59 -7.01
CA LYS A 34 6.62 -26.93 -7.55
C LYS A 34 5.14 -27.34 -7.39
N ASP A 35 4.52 -26.96 -6.28
CA ASP A 35 3.11 -27.27 -5.99
C ASP A 35 2.12 -26.54 -6.90
N MET A 36 2.58 -25.50 -7.60
CA MET A 36 1.80 -24.73 -8.58
C MET A 36 2.09 -25.19 -10.02
N ILE A 37 2.68 -26.38 -10.18
CA ILE A 37 2.92 -27.03 -11.47
C ILE A 37 2.05 -28.27 -11.52
N SER A 38 1.07 -28.29 -12.41
CA SER A 38 0.21 -29.44 -12.63
C SER A 38 0.58 -30.13 -13.94
N ALA A 39 0.58 -31.46 -13.94
CA ALA A 39 0.68 -32.22 -15.19
C ALA A 39 -0.44 -31.79 -16.14
N TYR A 40 -0.13 -31.70 -17.42
CA TYR A 40 -1.07 -31.29 -18.44
C TYR A 40 -0.89 -32.19 -19.65
N ASP A 41 -1.94 -32.82 -20.14
CA ASP A 41 -1.83 -33.95 -21.06
C ASP A 41 -1.77 -33.47 -22.52
N ILE A 42 -0.57 -33.06 -22.97
CA ILE A 42 -0.29 -32.80 -24.40
C ILE A 42 0.19 -34.10 -25.01
N THR A 43 -0.41 -34.50 -26.13
CA THR A 43 0.07 -35.64 -26.91
C THR A 43 1.44 -35.29 -27.51
N LEU A 44 2.50 -35.96 -27.05
CA LEU A 44 3.84 -35.82 -27.61
C LEU A 44 4.17 -37.08 -28.40
N THR A 45 4.65 -36.92 -29.64
CA THR A 45 5.19 -38.01 -30.47
C THR A 45 6.64 -37.73 -30.81
N ASP A 46 7.38 -38.78 -31.21
CA ASP A 46 8.80 -38.68 -31.60
C ASP A 46 9.64 -37.96 -30.52
N ALA A 47 9.29 -38.22 -29.26
CA ALA A 47 9.75 -37.44 -28.14
C ALA A 47 11.01 -38.07 -27.53
N THR A 48 12.11 -37.34 -27.52
CA THR A 48 13.41 -37.81 -27.00
C THR A 48 14.03 -36.75 -26.09
N ILE A 49 14.84 -37.22 -25.14
CA ILE A 49 15.72 -36.38 -24.33
C ILE A 49 17.12 -36.98 -24.38
N ASP A 50 18.05 -36.20 -24.90
CA ASP A 50 19.48 -36.52 -24.89
C ASP A 50 20.25 -35.53 -24.04
N PHE A 51 21.35 -36.00 -23.44
CA PHE A 51 22.28 -35.15 -22.71
C PHE A 51 23.67 -35.27 -23.32
N LEU A 52 24.06 -34.28 -24.12
CA LEU A 52 25.31 -34.27 -24.87
C LEU A 52 26.11 -33.01 -24.53
N ASN A 53 27.38 -33.18 -24.15
CA ASN A 53 28.31 -32.10 -23.87
C ASN A 53 27.78 -31.04 -22.87
N GLY A 54 27.04 -31.48 -21.85
CA GLY A 54 26.46 -30.57 -20.84
C GLY A 54 25.15 -29.90 -21.27
N GLN A 55 24.64 -30.19 -22.46
CA GLN A 55 23.37 -29.65 -22.97
C GLN A 55 22.28 -30.72 -22.96
N THR A 56 21.09 -30.35 -22.48
CA THR A 56 19.89 -31.16 -22.67
C THR A 56 19.29 -30.82 -24.03
N ILE A 57 19.22 -31.81 -24.90
CA ILE A 57 18.55 -31.72 -26.20
C ILE A 57 17.20 -32.42 -26.04
N MET A 58 16.13 -31.71 -26.38
CA MET A 58 14.77 -32.22 -26.30
C MET A 58 14.15 -32.07 -27.68
N GLU A 59 13.76 -33.19 -28.27
CA GLU A 59 13.05 -33.25 -29.54
C GLU A 59 11.67 -33.85 -29.28
N PHE A 60 10.64 -33.28 -29.90
CA PHE A 60 9.27 -33.79 -29.80
C PHE A 60 8.42 -33.15 -30.89
N THR A 61 7.34 -33.86 -31.24
CA THR A 61 6.25 -33.37 -32.06
C THR A 61 5.00 -33.24 -31.20
N ALA A 62 4.29 -32.13 -31.31
CA ALA A 62 3.03 -31.89 -30.59
C ALA A 62 1.96 -31.38 -31.55
N PRO A 63 0.72 -31.90 -31.51
CA PRO A 63 -0.38 -31.35 -32.27
C PRO A 63 -0.66 -29.90 -31.85
N PHE A 64 -0.85 -28.99 -32.82
CA PHE A 64 -1.15 -27.59 -32.51
C PHE A 64 -2.36 -27.45 -31.58
N LYS A 65 -3.40 -28.27 -31.76
CA LYS A 65 -4.61 -28.27 -30.91
C LYS A 65 -4.31 -28.50 -29.43
N ASP A 66 -3.27 -29.26 -29.11
CA ASP A 66 -2.90 -29.62 -27.73
C ASP A 66 -1.99 -28.54 -27.11
N LEU A 67 -1.25 -27.81 -27.96
CA LEU A 67 -0.59 -26.54 -27.60
C LEU A 67 -1.55 -25.35 -27.59
N GLY A 68 -2.86 -25.64 -27.74
CA GLY A 68 -3.99 -24.77 -27.45
C GLY A 68 -4.42 -23.81 -28.54
N VAL A 69 -4.38 -24.22 -29.82
CA VAL A 69 -4.89 -23.48 -31.00
C VAL A 69 -6.04 -22.54 -30.67
N GLU A 70 -5.88 -21.28 -31.09
CA GLU A 70 -6.95 -20.31 -30.97
C GLU A 70 -8.19 -20.80 -31.74
N ASP A 71 -9.32 -20.93 -31.04
CA ASP A 71 -10.61 -20.91 -31.70
C ASP A 71 -10.73 -19.52 -32.36
N PRO A 72 -10.97 -19.40 -33.68
CA PRO A 72 -11.08 -18.12 -34.38
C PRO A 72 -12.11 -17.15 -33.76
N LEU A 73 -12.96 -17.62 -32.85
CA LEU A 73 -13.95 -16.81 -32.13
C LEU A 73 -13.68 -16.64 -30.63
N GLY A 74 -12.66 -17.30 -30.07
CA GLY A 74 -12.40 -17.33 -28.63
C GLY A 74 -11.24 -16.45 -28.21
N GLU A 75 -11.50 -15.18 -27.84
CA GLU A 75 -10.54 -14.21 -27.28
C GLU A 75 -9.74 -14.72 -26.04
N ASN A 76 -10.07 -15.91 -25.52
CA ASN A 76 -9.51 -16.51 -24.32
C ASN A 76 -8.82 -17.86 -24.52
N SER A 77 -8.39 -18.24 -25.73
CA SER A 77 -7.64 -19.48 -25.98
C SER A 77 -6.11 -19.28 -25.97
N MET A 78 -5.36 -20.14 -25.26
CA MET A 78 -3.89 -20.04 -25.12
C MET A 78 -3.27 -20.94 -26.16
N GLY A 79 -2.71 -20.38 -27.23
CA GLY A 79 -2.41 -21.19 -28.41
C GLY A 79 -1.33 -20.69 -29.33
N ILE A 80 -0.90 -21.62 -30.17
CA ILE A 80 -0.23 -21.28 -31.42
C ILE A 80 -1.31 -20.87 -32.43
N SER A 81 -1.28 -19.61 -32.84
CA SER A 81 -2.10 -19.04 -33.91
C SER A 81 -1.41 -19.27 -35.26
N LEU A 82 -2.12 -19.91 -36.20
CA LEU A 82 -1.62 -20.12 -37.57
C LEU A 82 -1.55 -18.81 -38.36
N HIS A 83 -2.52 -17.92 -38.12
CA HIS A 83 -2.66 -16.65 -38.84
C HIS A 83 -2.23 -15.45 -37.99
N GLY A 84 -2.27 -15.56 -36.66
CA GLY A 84 -1.85 -14.53 -35.72
C GLY A 84 -0.40 -14.63 -35.27
N SER A 85 -0.03 -13.80 -34.31
CA SER A 85 1.26 -13.89 -33.62
C SER A 85 1.17 -14.88 -32.46
N SER A 86 2.09 -15.83 -32.42
CA SER A 86 2.28 -16.77 -31.31
C SER A 86 3.56 -16.43 -30.56
N LEU A 87 3.50 -16.33 -29.24
CA LEU A 87 4.66 -16.03 -28.43
C LEU A 87 5.15 -17.32 -27.75
N LEU A 88 6.22 -17.87 -28.31
CA LEU A 88 6.92 -19.01 -27.76
C LEU A 88 7.79 -18.55 -26.60
N ILE A 89 7.87 -19.38 -25.57
CA ILE A 89 8.68 -19.16 -24.39
C ILE A 89 9.55 -20.38 -24.16
N TRP A 90 10.75 -20.14 -23.65
CA TRP A 90 11.63 -21.23 -23.25
C TRP A 90 12.50 -20.79 -22.09
N ALA A 91 12.97 -21.78 -21.34
CA ALA A 91 13.98 -21.60 -20.31
C ALA A 91 14.84 -22.85 -20.19
N HIS A 92 15.95 -22.69 -19.50
CA HIS A 92 16.90 -23.74 -19.19
C HIS A 92 17.38 -23.62 -17.74
N GLY A 93 17.84 -24.74 -17.16
CA GLY A 93 18.54 -24.73 -15.87
C GLY A 93 19.86 -23.94 -15.94
N ALA A 94 20.45 -23.61 -14.80
CA ALA A 94 21.84 -23.14 -14.81
C ALA A 94 22.79 -24.29 -15.18
N ASP A 95 24.00 -23.94 -15.61
CA ASP A 95 24.99 -24.94 -16.00
C ASP A 95 25.27 -25.91 -14.85
N GLY A 96 25.16 -27.22 -15.15
CA GLY A 96 25.33 -28.29 -14.16
C GLY A 96 24.12 -28.57 -13.27
N GLU A 97 23.03 -27.81 -13.38
CA GLU A 97 21.79 -28.08 -12.65
C GLU A 97 20.87 -29.02 -13.43
N ASN A 98 20.55 -30.16 -12.83
CA ASN A 98 19.67 -31.18 -13.42
C ASN A 98 18.34 -31.32 -12.66
N THR A 99 18.03 -30.43 -11.71
CA THR A 99 16.80 -30.48 -10.91
C THR A 99 15.74 -29.53 -11.43
N LEU A 100 14.48 -29.95 -11.44
CA LEU A 100 13.35 -29.07 -11.72
C LEU A 100 13.27 -27.94 -10.68
N GLN A 101 13.53 -26.71 -11.12
CA GLN A 101 13.47 -25.51 -10.28
C GLN A 101 13.22 -24.24 -11.11
N TYR A 102 13.00 -23.13 -10.41
CA TYR A 102 12.83 -21.83 -11.05
C TYR A 102 14.09 -21.39 -11.79
N HIS A 103 13.98 -21.19 -13.11
CA HIS A 103 15.10 -20.85 -13.99
C HIS A 103 15.64 -19.41 -13.84
N GLY A 104 15.04 -18.57 -13.00
CA GLY A 104 15.46 -17.19 -12.87
C GLY A 104 15.09 -16.32 -14.08
N PRO A 105 15.43 -15.02 -14.03
CA PRO A 105 15.15 -14.09 -15.13
C PRO A 105 16.11 -14.21 -16.31
N ASN A 106 17.32 -14.75 -16.09
CA ASN A 106 18.39 -14.78 -17.10
C ASN A 106 18.36 -16.02 -17.99
N ASN A 107 17.85 -17.15 -17.48
CA ASN A 107 17.84 -18.42 -18.21
C ASN A 107 16.50 -18.67 -18.90
N LYS A 108 15.80 -17.60 -19.29
CA LYS A 108 14.54 -17.67 -20.03
C LYS A 108 14.54 -16.65 -21.17
N LYS A 109 13.91 -16.99 -22.29
CA LYS A 109 13.68 -16.06 -23.39
C LYS A 109 12.30 -16.30 -24.00
N THR A 110 11.87 -15.29 -24.75
CA THR A 110 10.62 -15.30 -25.49
C THR A 110 10.92 -15.09 -26.97
N TYR A 111 10.19 -15.77 -27.84
CA TYR A 111 10.34 -15.69 -29.28
C TYR A 111 8.96 -15.57 -29.93
N THR A 112 8.70 -14.47 -30.64
CA THR A 112 7.41 -14.24 -31.31
C THR A 112 7.47 -14.79 -32.73
N VAL A 113 6.66 -15.80 -33.01
CA VAL A 113 6.38 -16.29 -34.35
C VAL A 113 5.17 -15.52 -34.88
N VAL A 114 5.24 -14.94 -36.08
CA VAL A 114 4.08 -14.30 -36.71
C VAL A 114 3.69 -15.09 -37.92
N ASN A 115 2.41 -15.49 -37.98
CA ASN A 115 1.79 -16.10 -39.15
C ASN A 115 2.56 -17.33 -39.66
N LEU A 116 2.39 -18.45 -38.95
CA LEU A 116 2.95 -19.76 -39.35
C LEU A 116 2.42 -20.24 -40.71
N ALA A 117 1.26 -19.75 -41.14
CA ALA A 117 0.64 -20.11 -42.41
C ALA A 117 1.10 -19.24 -43.60
N SER A 118 1.97 -18.23 -43.41
CA SER A 118 2.46 -17.45 -44.56
C SER A 118 3.55 -18.23 -45.30
N ASN A 119 3.27 -18.57 -46.56
CA ASN A 119 4.19 -19.33 -47.42
C ASN A 119 5.32 -18.46 -48.02
N SER A 120 5.43 -17.21 -47.58
CA SER A 120 6.37 -16.24 -48.11
C SER A 120 7.53 -16.09 -47.13
N GLU A 121 8.65 -16.78 -47.41
CA GLU A 121 9.92 -16.59 -46.68
C GLU A 121 10.30 -15.10 -46.58
N ALA A 122 9.95 -14.30 -47.59
CA ALA A 122 10.17 -12.85 -47.60
C ALA A 122 9.29 -12.09 -46.59
N GLU A 123 8.04 -12.50 -46.38
CA GLU A 123 7.19 -11.92 -45.32
C GLU A 123 7.63 -12.39 -43.94
N GLN A 124 8.02 -13.67 -43.77
CA GLN A 124 8.55 -14.17 -42.52
C GLN A 124 9.87 -13.48 -42.15
N ALA A 125 10.79 -13.28 -43.09
CA ALA A 125 12.05 -12.58 -42.86
C ALA A 125 11.82 -11.09 -42.52
N LYS A 126 10.88 -10.42 -43.20
CA LYS A 126 10.49 -9.04 -42.90
C LYS A 126 9.84 -8.91 -41.53
N MET A 127 8.98 -9.86 -41.14
CA MET A 127 8.35 -9.94 -39.81
C MET A 127 9.35 -10.30 -38.70
N MET A 128 10.28 -11.24 -38.91
CA MET A 128 11.38 -11.54 -37.99
C MET A 128 12.25 -10.30 -37.75
N THR A 129 12.53 -9.53 -38.79
CA THR A 129 13.33 -8.29 -38.69
C THR A 129 12.55 -7.19 -37.96
N LEU A 130 11.23 -7.06 -38.19
CA LEU A 130 10.36 -6.13 -37.48
C LEU A 130 10.15 -6.52 -36.00
N ASN A 131 9.99 -7.81 -35.70
CA ASN A 131 9.82 -8.32 -34.33
C ASN A 131 11.13 -8.37 -33.54
N GLY A 132 12.26 -8.60 -34.21
CA GLY A 132 13.59 -8.46 -33.64
C GLY A 132 13.90 -7.03 -33.18
N THR A 133 13.10 -6.04 -33.61
CA THR A 133 13.17 -4.64 -33.19
C THR A 133 11.87 -4.10 -32.60
N ILE A 134 10.99 -4.94 -32.05
CA ILE A 134 10.11 -4.49 -30.95
C ILE A 134 11.03 -4.25 -29.75
N THR A 135 11.70 -3.10 -29.79
CA THR A 135 12.47 -2.57 -28.69
C THR A 135 11.45 -2.28 -27.60
N LYS A 136 11.21 -3.28 -26.73
CA LYS A 136 10.49 -3.09 -25.47
C LYS A 136 11.01 -1.80 -24.88
N SER A 137 10.14 -0.81 -24.70
CA SER A 137 10.57 0.55 -24.43
C SER A 137 11.00 0.67 -22.97
N LYS A 138 12.17 0.10 -22.65
CA LYS A 138 12.70 -0.01 -21.28
C LYS A 138 12.71 1.34 -20.58
N SER A 139 13.01 2.41 -21.32
CA SER A 139 12.98 3.79 -20.85
C SER A 139 11.56 4.29 -20.53
N ALA A 140 10.54 3.95 -21.33
CA ALA A 140 9.16 4.36 -21.08
C ALA A 140 8.59 3.66 -19.85
N TRP A 141 8.85 2.36 -19.70
CA TRP A 141 8.44 1.60 -18.51
C TRP A 141 9.22 2.03 -17.25
N LEU A 142 10.49 2.42 -17.39
CA LEU A 142 11.25 3.02 -16.29
C LEU A 142 10.65 4.37 -15.89
N ALA A 143 10.34 5.24 -16.86
CA ALA A 143 9.70 6.52 -16.61
C ALA A 143 8.33 6.34 -15.93
N HIS A 144 7.53 5.37 -16.38
CA HIS A 144 6.27 4.98 -15.73
C HIS A 144 6.49 4.63 -14.26
N GLY A 145 7.47 3.78 -13.94
CA GLY A 145 7.80 3.41 -12.57
C GLY A 145 8.27 4.59 -11.70
N ILE A 146 9.15 5.45 -12.23
CA ILE A 146 9.63 6.65 -11.51
C ILE A 146 8.47 7.59 -11.20
N MET A 147 7.62 7.88 -12.17
CA MET A 147 6.46 8.77 -11.98
C MET A 147 5.45 8.17 -11.01
N ALA A 148 5.26 6.85 -11.04
CA ALA A 148 4.42 6.16 -10.09
C ALA A 148 5.00 6.26 -8.67
N PHE A 149 6.32 6.14 -8.49
CA PHE A 149 6.97 6.32 -7.19
C PHE A 149 6.82 7.76 -6.67
N LEU A 150 6.94 8.78 -7.53
CA LEU A 150 6.69 10.17 -7.13
C LEU A 150 5.23 10.37 -6.66
N ALA A 151 4.27 9.77 -7.36
CA ALA A 151 2.86 9.81 -7.00
C ALA A 151 2.59 9.09 -5.66
N TRP A 152 2.75 7.76 -5.66
CA TRP A 152 2.28 6.87 -4.60
C TRP A 152 3.33 6.58 -3.53
N GLY A 153 4.60 6.74 -3.83
CA GLY A 153 5.71 6.57 -2.88
C GLY A 153 6.07 7.85 -2.12
N ILE A 154 5.70 9.04 -2.63
CA ILE A 154 6.05 10.33 -1.99
C ILE A 154 4.81 11.19 -1.76
N ALA A 155 4.13 11.62 -2.83
CA ALA A 155 3.09 12.65 -2.73
C ALA A 155 1.86 12.17 -1.93
N ALA A 156 1.38 10.94 -2.17
CA ALA A 156 0.26 10.36 -1.41
C ALA A 156 0.57 10.19 0.09
N PRO A 157 1.67 9.51 0.51
CA PRO A 157 2.04 9.42 1.92
C PRO A 157 2.23 10.80 2.59
N LEU A 158 2.85 11.76 1.89
CA LEU A 158 3.03 13.12 2.40
C LEU A 158 1.68 13.81 2.64
N ALA A 159 0.73 13.65 1.73
CA ALA A 159 -0.61 14.21 1.90
C ALA A 159 -1.31 13.64 3.15
N ILE A 160 -1.23 12.31 3.35
CA ILE A 160 -1.82 11.64 4.51
C ILE A 160 -1.11 12.09 5.80
N ALA A 161 0.22 12.07 5.81
CA ALA A 161 1.02 12.48 6.96
C ALA A 161 0.71 13.92 7.37
N ALA A 162 0.60 14.87 6.43
CA ALA A 162 0.22 16.25 6.71
C ALA A 162 -1.15 16.35 7.40
N ALA A 163 -2.13 15.54 6.99
CA ALA A 163 -3.45 15.54 7.59
C ALA A 163 -3.46 14.94 9.01
N VAL A 164 -2.66 13.90 9.26
CA VAL A 164 -2.57 13.25 10.58
C VAL A 164 -1.76 14.09 11.56
N LEU A 165 -0.64 14.67 11.13
CA LEU A 165 0.28 15.41 11.98
C LEU A 165 -0.20 16.84 12.33
N ARG A 166 -1.27 17.34 11.70
CA ARG A 166 -1.73 18.73 11.88
C ARG A 166 -2.08 19.11 13.32
N ASP A 167 -2.49 18.12 14.12
CA ASP A 167 -2.94 18.29 15.51
C ASP A 167 -1.89 17.78 16.51
N VAL A 168 -0.72 17.33 16.04
CA VAL A 168 0.34 16.80 16.89
C VAL A 168 1.22 17.94 17.36
N ASP A 169 1.41 18.08 18.67
CA ASP A 169 2.41 18.98 19.21
C ASP A 169 3.81 18.48 18.82
N GLY A 170 4.52 19.26 18.01
CA GLY A 170 5.86 18.95 17.56
C GLY A 170 6.87 18.77 18.68
N THR A 171 6.69 19.38 19.86
CA THR A 171 7.58 19.10 21.00
C THR A 171 7.55 17.60 21.30
N VAL A 172 6.34 17.05 21.45
CA VAL A 172 6.11 15.64 21.73
C VAL A 172 6.48 14.74 20.55
N PHE A 173 6.24 15.17 19.31
CA PHE A 173 6.68 14.44 18.13
C PHE A 173 8.21 14.25 18.13
N TRP A 174 8.97 15.33 18.29
CA TRP A 174 10.43 15.28 18.26
C TRP A 174 11.02 14.51 19.44
N ASP A 175 10.41 14.62 20.63
CA ASP A 175 10.82 13.87 21.81
C ASP A 175 10.58 12.36 21.63
N THR A 176 9.46 11.99 20.99
CA THR A 176 9.15 10.59 20.63
C THR A 176 10.17 10.05 19.64
N VAL A 177 10.47 10.81 18.58
CA VAL A 177 11.47 10.45 17.57
C VAL A 177 12.84 10.23 18.21
N GLN A 178 13.27 11.12 19.10
CA GLN A 178 14.54 10.98 19.80
C GLN A 178 14.55 9.78 20.76
N SER A 179 13.45 9.54 21.50
CA SER A 179 13.33 8.41 22.43
C SER A 179 13.45 7.06 21.71
N VAL A 180 12.78 6.92 20.55
CA VAL A 180 12.85 5.70 19.75
C VAL A 180 14.24 5.52 19.16
N SER A 181 14.81 6.56 18.55
CA SER A 181 16.13 6.48 17.93
C SER A 181 17.22 6.17 18.97
N SER A 182 17.19 6.83 20.13
CA SER A 182 18.14 6.58 21.22
C SER A 182 18.05 5.16 21.78
N ARG A 183 16.86 4.55 21.82
CA ARG A 183 16.70 3.13 22.19
C ARG A 183 17.25 2.19 21.11
N MET A 184 17.06 2.52 19.84
CA MET A 184 17.57 1.74 18.72
C MET A 184 19.11 1.79 18.68
N PHE A 185 19.73 2.96 18.80
CA PHE A 185 21.19 3.11 18.75
C PHE A 185 21.91 2.50 19.95
N ARG A 186 21.33 2.57 21.16
CA ARG A 186 21.89 1.89 22.34
C ARG A 186 22.02 0.38 22.15
N ARG A 187 21.10 -0.26 21.41
CA ARG A 187 21.22 -1.70 21.08
C ARG A 187 22.40 -2.01 20.16
N PHE A 188 22.93 -1.03 19.44
CA PHE A 188 24.10 -1.18 18.56
C PHE A 188 25.41 -0.69 19.21
N GLY A 189 25.42 -0.44 20.52
CA GLY A 189 26.63 0.00 21.24
C GLY A 189 27.17 1.36 20.78
N LYS A 190 26.33 2.18 20.11
CA LYS A 190 26.69 3.53 19.70
C LYS A 190 25.92 4.53 20.55
N ASP A 191 26.64 5.36 21.29
CA ASP A 191 26.11 6.56 21.91
C ASP A 191 25.83 7.61 20.83
N ALA A 192 24.77 7.37 20.05
CA ALA A 192 24.31 8.34 19.07
C ALA A 192 23.45 9.37 19.79
N SER A 193 24.07 10.47 20.23
CA SER A 193 23.34 11.69 20.52
C SER A 193 22.83 12.27 19.20
N ILE A 194 21.61 11.91 18.79
CA ILE A 194 20.94 12.64 17.73
C ILE A 194 20.65 14.03 18.28
N ASN A 195 21.32 15.03 17.71
CA ASN A 195 21.08 16.43 18.05
C ASN A 195 19.60 16.74 17.83
N GLN A 196 18.89 17.05 18.92
CA GLN A 196 17.52 17.53 18.79
C GLN A 196 17.50 18.77 17.90
N PRO A 197 16.48 18.91 17.02
CA PRO A 197 16.24 20.19 16.38
C PRO A 197 16.06 21.27 17.45
N SER A 198 16.65 22.44 17.22
CA SER A 198 16.57 23.56 18.16
C SER A 198 15.10 23.94 18.43
N ALA A 199 14.81 24.47 19.63
CA ALA A 199 13.45 24.89 19.99
C ALA A 199 12.79 25.83 18.94
N PRO A 200 13.52 26.78 18.31
CA PRO A 200 12.98 27.58 17.21
C PRO A 200 12.54 26.75 15.99
N LEU A 201 13.27 25.70 15.64
CA LEU A 201 12.93 24.84 14.50
C LEU A 201 11.67 24.01 14.78
N ARG A 202 11.54 23.48 16.00
CA ARG A 202 10.33 22.75 16.44
C ARG A 202 9.08 23.63 16.40
N LYS A 203 9.19 24.86 16.92
CA LYS A 203 8.11 25.86 16.87
C LYS A 203 7.69 26.18 15.42
N ARG A 204 8.66 26.45 14.55
CA ARG A 204 8.39 26.71 13.12
C ARG A 204 7.73 25.53 12.42
N PHE A 205 8.13 24.30 12.73
CA PHE A 205 7.52 23.09 12.18
C PHE A 205 6.02 23.00 12.56
N ASN A 206 5.70 23.24 13.83
CA ASN A 206 4.32 23.25 14.32
C ASN A 206 3.48 24.37 13.70
N GLU A 207 4.02 25.57 13.64
CA GLU A 207 3.37 26.71 12.98
C GLU A 207 3.12 26.41 11.50
N LEU A 208 4.08 25.78 10.82
CA LEU A 208 3.95 25.41 9.42
C LEU A 208 2.85 24.36 9.23
N LEU A 209 2.89 23.25 9.99
CA LEU A 209 1.88 22.20 9.86
C LEU A 209 0.49 22.69 10.28
N SER A 210 0.32 23.28 11.46
CA SER A 210 -0.99 23.76 11.92
C SER A 210 -1.64 24.77 10.96
N LYS A 211 -0.85 25.67 10.37
CA LYS A 211 -1.36 26.70 9.45
C LYS A 211 -1.52 26.19 8.01
N TRP A 212 -0.60 25.35 7.53
CA TRP A 212 -0.51 24.99 6.11
C TRP A 212 -0.89 23.54 5.80
N TRP A 213 -1.23 22.69 6.78
CA TRP A 213 -1.52 21.27 6.53
C TRP A 213 -2.56 21.07 5.43
N PHE A 214 -3.58 21.92 5.37
CA PHE A 214 -4.65 21.79 4.38
C PHE A 214 -4.12 22.03 2.97
N TYR A 215 -3.28 23.06 2.78
CA TYR A 215 -2.64 23.35 1.50
C TYR A 215 -1.63 22.26 1.12
N ILE A 216 -0.86 21.76 2.09
CA ILE A 216 0.07 20.65 1.86
C ILE A 216 -0.69 19.39 1.45
N HIS A 217 -1.80 19.08 2.14
CA HIS A 217 -2.64 17.92 1.86
C HIS A 217 -3.30 18.00 0.48
N VAL A 218 -3.96 19.12 0.17
CA VAL A 218 -4.59 19.32 -1.14
C VAL A 218 -3.53 19.35 -2.23
N GLY A 219 -2.47 20.16 -2.08
CA GLY A 219 -1.39 20.28 -3.06
C GLY A 219 -0.70 18.95 -3.35
N SER A 220 -0.37 18.17 -2.31
CA SER A 220 0.25 16.86 -2.47
C SER A 220 -0.69 15.84 -3.14
N ASN A 221 -1.98 15.86 -2.81
CA ASN A 221 -2.98 15.03 -3.52
C ASN A 221 -3.15 15.44 -4.99
N THR A 222 -3.14 16.73 -5.30
CA THR A 222 -3.20 17.23 -6.69
C THR A 222 -1.97 16.81 -7.47
N ILE A 223 -0.78 16.92 -6.89
CA ILE A 223 0.47 16.44 -7.49
C ILE A 223 0.44 14.92 -7.69
N ASN A 224 -0.01 14.16 -6.68
CA ASN A 224 -0.18 12.71 -6.77
C ASN A 224 -1.08 12.32 -7.95
N TYR A 225 -2.24 12.96 -8.07
CA TYR A 225 -3.17 12.68 -9.15
C TYR A 225 -2.62 13.09 -10.52
N PHE A 226 -1.96 14.24 -10.62
CA PHE A 226 -1.28 14.68 -11.84
C PHE A 226 -0.28 13.64 -12.35
N PHE A 227 0.59 13.13 -11.46
CA PHE A 227 1.51 12.05 -11.82
C PHE A 227 0.78 10.75 -12.15
N THR A 228 -0.31 10.42 -11.45
CA THR A 228 -1.14 9.24 -11.75
C THR A 228 -1.72 9.29 -13.18
N VAL A 229 -2.18 10.46 -13.64
CA VAL A 229 -2.62 10.65 -15.03
C VAL A 229 -1.48 10.41 -16.02
N ILE A 230 -0.27 10.91 -15.74
CA ILE A 230 0.91 10.68 -16.60
C ILE A 230 1.27 9.20 -16.63
N VAL A 231 1.37 8.55 -15.47
CA VAL A 231 1.67 7.12 -15.31
C VAL A 231 0.72 6.26 -16.13
N PHE A 232 -0.59 6.51 -16.01
CA PHE A 232 -1.61 5.80 -16.75
C PHE A 232 -1.50 6.06 -18.26
N SER A 233 -1.29 7.31 -18.67
CA SER A 233 -1.14 7.70 -20.07
C SER A 233 0.09 7.05 -20.73
N VAL A 234 1.23 7.02 -20.03
CA VAL A 234 2.45 6.35 -20.49
C VAL A 234 2.22 4.85 -20.64
N ALA A 235 1.53 4.21 -19.70
CA ALA A 235 1.21 2.78 -19.79
C ALA A 235 0.34 2.48 -21.02
N VAL A 236 -0.75 3.23 -21.21
CA VAL A 236 -1.66 3.05 -22.36
C VAL A 236 -0.94 3.28 -23.69
N ALA A 237 -0.17 4.36 -23.80
CA ALA A 237 0.59 4.67 -25.01
C ALA A 237 1.63 3.59 -25.32
N THR A 238 2.31 3.09 -24.28
CA THR A 238 3.33 2.05 -24.43
C THR A 238 2.73 0.70 -24.82
N ILE A 239 1.65 0.26 -24.16
CA ILE A 239 0.94 -0.98 -24.51
C ILE A 239 0.42 -0.92 -25.95
N LYS A 240 -0.14 0.22 -26.37
CA LYS A 240 -0.60 0.42 -27.75
C LYS A 240 0.55 0.30 -28.75
N LYS A 241 1.70 0.89 -28.44
CA LYS A 241 2.91 0.83 -29.30
C LYS A 241 3.51 -0.57 -29.36
N GLU A 242 3.49 -1.31 -28.25
CA GLU A 242 4.02 -2.67 -28.16
C GLU A 242 3.06 -3.73 -28.73
N GLY A 243 1.85 -3.35 -29.15
CA GLY A 243 0.84 -4.30 -29.67
C GLY A 243 0.40 -5.34 -28.65
N SER A 244 0.66 -5.11 -27.36
CA SER A 244 0.36 -6.10 -26.31
C SER A 244 -1.14 -6.15 -26.00
N PRO A 245 -1.70 -7.31 -25.66
CA PRO A 245 -3.09 -7.43 -25.25
C PRO A 245 -3.37 -6.51 -24.06
N LYS A 246 -4.47 -5.77 -24.12
CA LYS A 246 -4.81 -4.76 -23.12
C LYS A 246 -5.40 -5.44 -21.87
N TRP A 247 -5.06 -4.91 -20.69
CA TRP A 247 -5.77 -5.17 -19.42
C TRP A 247 -5.82 -6.61 -18.89
N TYR A 248 -4.91 -7.48 -19.33
CA TYR A 248 -4.98 -8.89 -18.91
C TYR A 248 -4.48 -9.12 -17.48
N HIS A 249 -3.41 -8.43 -17.10
CA HIS A 249 -2.74 -8.64 -15.80
C HIS A 249 -3.47 -7.94 -14.65
N ALA A 250 -3.42 -8.56 -13.46
CA ALA A 250 -3.98 -8.00 -12.23
C ALA A 250 -3.48 -6.57 -11.96
N HIS A 251 -2.18 -6.32 -12.19
CA HIS A 251 -1.58 -4.98 -12.14
C HIS A 251 -2.32 -3.97 -13.04
N SER A 252 -2.54 -4.28 -14.33
CA SER A 252 -3.22 -3.37 -15.25
C SER A 252 -4.70 -3.12 -14.88
N LYS A 253 -5.41 -4.15 -14.41
CA LYS A 253 -6.81 -4.03 -13.99
C LYS A 253 -6.94 -3.13 -12.75
N MET A 254 -6.14 -3.40 -11.73
CA MET A 254 -6.14 -2.59 -10.52
C MET A 254 -5.61 -1.18 -10.76
N GLY A 255 -4.60 -1.01 -11.61
CA GLY A 255 -4.10 0.31 -12.00
C GLY A 255 -5.20 1.19 -12.62
N LEU A 256 -6.07 0.62 -13.45
CA LEU A 256 -7.26 1.31 -13.96
C LEU A 256 -8.26 1.63 -12.84
N THR A 257 -8.55 0.68 -11.96
CA THR A 257 -9.44 0.90 -10.80
C THR A 257 -8.94 2.03 -9.91
N LEU A 258 -7.64 2.03 -9.57
CA LEU A 258 -7.00 3.09 -8.79
C LEU A 258 -7.05 4.44 -9.50
N PHE A 259 -6.82 4.47 -10.82
CA PHE A 259 -6.94 5.70 -11.61
C PHE A 259 -8.35 6.31 -11.47
N LEU A 260 -9.40 5.50 -11.64
CA LEU A 260 -10.79 5.96 -11.52
C LEU A 260 -11.13 6.40 -10.09
N LEU A 261 -10.77 5.60 -9.08
CA LEU A 261 -11.04 5.92 -7.68
C LEU A 261 -10.27 7.18 -7.21
N ALA A 262 -9.03 7.37 -7.67
CA ALA A 262 -8.25 8.57 -7.37
C ALA A 262 -8.89 9.83 -7.99
N THR A 263 -9.46 9.73 -9.19
CA THR A 263 -10.26 10.80 -9.81
C THR A 263 -11.44 11.20 -8.92
N PHE A 264 -12.21 10.22 -8.46
CA PHE A 264 -13.35 10.48 -7.57
C PHE A 264 -12.92 11.03 -6.21
N GLN A 265 -11.82 10.53 -5.64
CA GLN A 265 -11.27 11.03 -4.38
C GLN A 265 -10.84 12.51 -4.50
N LEU A 266 -10.16 12.87 -5.58
CA LEU A 266 -9.73 14.25 -5.81
C LEU A 266 -10.94 15.17 -6.06
N ALA A 267 -11.85 14.78 -6.95
CA ALA A 267 -13.06 15.56 -7.25
C ALA A 267 -13.92 15.73 -6.00
N GLY A 268 -14.15 14.66 -5.24
CA GLY A 268 -14.85 14.69 -3.95
C GLY A 268 -14.15 15.57 -2.91
N GLY A 269 -12.81 15.61 -2.95
CA GLY A 269 -11.96 16.53 -2.18
C GLY A 269 -12.25 18.01 -2.46
N TYR A 270 -12.43 18.38 -3.72
CA TYR A 270 -12.76 19.75 -4.13
C TYR A 270 -14.25 20.09 -3.94
N LEU A 271 -15.15 19.13 -4.14
CA LEU A 271 -16.60 19.26 -3.92
C LEU A 271 -17.01 19.04 -2.45
N ARG A 272 -16.04 19.22 -1.55
CA ARG A 272 -16.19 19.13 -0.11
C ARG A 272 -17.38 19.99 0.38
N PRO A 273 -18.39 19.42 1.08
CA PRO A 273 -19.49 20.21 1.64
C PRO A 273 -18.98 21.32 2.57
N SER A 274 -19.59 22.50 2.46
CA SER A 274 -19.28 23.68 3.28
C SER A 274 -19.52 23.40 4.77
N LYS A 275 -18.88 24.20 5.63
CA LYS A 275 -19.18 24.21 7.06
C LYS A 275 -20.44 25.04 7.27
N GLU A 276 -21.59 24.49 6.87
CA GLU A 276 -22.86 25.09 7.26
C GLU A 276 -22.99 24.87 8.78
N LEU A 277 -22.84 25.94 9.54
CA LEU A 277 -23.11 25.94 10.97
C LEU A 277 -24.64 25.87 11.10
N ILE A 278 -25.14 24.71 11.48
CA ILE A 278 -26.54 24.59 11.89
C ILE A 278 -26.62 25.41 13.17
N ALA A 279 -27.29 26.56 13.10
CA ALA A 279 -27.60 27.33 14.30
C ALA A 279 -28.30 26.37 15.29
N PRO A 280 -27.92 26.39 16.57
CA PRO A 280 -28.58 25.53 17.56
C PRO A 280 -30.09 25.73 17.43
N PRO A 281 -30.90 24.66 17.48
CA PRO A 281 -32.34 24.79 17.43
C PRO A 281 -32.73 25.78 18.51
N THR A 282 -33.24 26.94 18.10
CA THR A 282 -33.76 27.95 19.00
C THR A 282 -35.02 27.34 19.60
N ASN A 283 -34.86 26.52 20.64
CA ASN A 283 -35.94 26.16 21.54
C ASN A 283 -36.26 27.42 22.35
N ALA A 284 -36.81 28.41 21.65
CA ALA A 284 -37.34 29.63 22.21
C ALA A 284 -38.65 29.28 22.91
N ALA A 285 -38.53 28.80 24.16
CA ALA A 285 -39.58 28.83 25.15
C ALA A 285 -38.98 28.66 26.57
N GLU A 286 -37.95 29.45 26.91
CA GLU A 286 -37.57 29.70 28.30
C GLU A 286 -37.46 31.24 28.41
N ASN A 287 -38.57 31.87 28.78
CA ASN A 287 -38.89 32.22 30.16
C ASN A 287 -37.79 33.12 30.73
N GLU A 288 -37.97 34.41 30.49
CA GLU A 288 -37.18 35.52 31.02
C GLU A 288 -37.25 35.48 32.55
N THR A 289 -36.28 34.85 33.19
CA THR A 289 -35.95 35.17 34.58
C THR A 289 -34.52 35.67 34.59
N ASP A 290 -34.42 36.99 34.61
CA ASP A 290 -33.23 37.75 35.00
C ASP A 290 -32.65 37.14 36.27
N ASP A 291 -31.38 36.74 36.22
CA ASP A 291 -30.37 36.90 37.28
C ASP A 291 -29.07 36.18 36.86
N ASP A 292 -28.23 36.95 36.16
CA ASP A 292 -26.76 36.97 36.21
C ASP A 292 -25.98 35.69 36.60
N GLU A 293 -25.59 34.88 35.61
CA GLU A 293 -24.22 34.33 35.51
C GLU A 293 -23.91 33.90 34.05
N PRO A 294 -22.75 34.28 33.46
CA PRO A 294 -22.34 33.84 32.13
C PRO A 294 -21.93 32.37 32.15
N SER A 295 -22.92 31.48 32.09
CA SER A 295 -22.72 30.05 31.92
C SER A 295 -21.87 29.76 30.67
N MET A 296 -20.61 29.38 30.91
CA MET A 296 -19.64 28.89 29.92
C MET A 296 -19.99 27.47 29.41
N THR A 297 -21.28 27.11 29.31
CA THR A 297 -21.70 25.87 28.67
C THR A 297 -21.57 26.02 27.16
N GLY A 298 -20.34 25.83 26.66
CA GLY A 298 -19.99 25.84 25.25
C GLY A 298 -20.71 24.72 24.50
N SER A 299 -21.92 25.02 24.02
CA SER A 299 -22.69 24.14 23.14
C SER A 299 -21.86 23.84 21.89
N MET A 300 -21.34 22.61 21.80
CA MET A 300 -20.53 22.18 20.67
C MET A 300 -21.38 22.12 19.42
N ALA A 301 -21.21 23.10 18.52
CA ALA A 301 -21.88 23.14 17.23
C ALA A 301 -21.69 21.80 16.48
N MET A 302 -22.79 21.07 16.28
CA MET A 302 -22.75 19.78 15.58
C MET A 302 -22.49 19.99 14.08
N LYS A 303 -21.62 19.17 13.50
CA LYS A 303 -21.41 19.15 12.04
C LYS A 303 -22.66 18.61 11.34
N SER A 304 -23.03 19.19 10.19
CA SER A 304 -24.07 18.64 9.31
C SER A 304 -23.84 17.15 8.97
N GLN A 305 -24.89 16.34 8.95
CA GLN A 305 -24.81 14.91 8.63
C GLN A 305 -24.13 14.65 7.26
N LYS A 306 -24.40 15.49 6.26
CA LYS A 306 -23.76 15.41 4.93
C LYS A 306 -22.24 15.54 5.02
N ARG A 307 -21.77 16.45 5.88
CA ARG A 307 -20.35 16.67 6.15
C ARG A 307 -19.72 15.45 6.81
N GLN A 308 -20.37 14.87 7.81
CA GLN A 308 -19.88 13.69 8.53
C GLN A 308 -19.78 12.46 7.61
N ALA A 309 -20.82 12.19 6.82
CA ALA A 309 -20.83 11.10 5.85
C ALA A 309 -19.73 11.26 4.80
N TRP A 310 -19.54 12.48 4.27
CA TRP A 310 -18.44 12.78 3.35
C TRP A 310 -17.07 12.56 4.00
N GLU A 311 -16.87 12.99 5.25
CA GLU A 311 -15.60 12.80 5.97
C GLU A 311 -15.26 11.31 6.14
N LEU A 312 -16.26 10.49 6.52
CA LEU A 312 -16.07 9.05 6.63
C LEU A 312 -15.72 8.43 5.28
N ALA A 313 -16.51 8.69 4.24
CA ALA A 313 -16.29 8.14 2.91
C ALA A 313 -14.92 8.55 2.33
N HIS A 314 -14.56 9.82 2.46
CA HIS A 314 -13.27 10.35 2.02
C HIS A 314 -12.08 9.70 2.74
N ASN A 315 -12.20 9.48 4.05
CA ASN A 315 -11.14 8.85 4.84
C ASN A 315 -10.97 7.36 4.49
N VAL A 316 -12.08 6.61 4.39
CA VAL A 316 -12.06 5.18 4.05
C VAL A 316 -11.52 4.98 2.64
N LEU A 317 -12.00 5.76 1.66
CA LEU A 317 -11.51 5.68 0.28
C LEU A 317 -10.04 6.10 0.17
N GLY A 318 -9.62 7.15 0.87
CA GLY A 318 -8.23 7.59 0.91
C GLY A 318 -7.27 6.52 1.46
N LEU A 319 -7.67 5.81 2.52
CA LEU A 319 -6.91 4.70 3.07
C LEU A 319 -6.84 3.50 2.11
N ALA A 320 -7.96 3.13 1.50
CA ALA A 320 -8.00 2.04 0.51
C ALA A 320 -7.09 2.34 -0.70
N LEU A 321 -7.17 3.56 -1.24
CA LEU A 321 -6.30 4.03 -2.32
C LEU A 321 -4.81 3.94 -1.95
N PHE A 322 -4.45 4.34 -0.72
CA PHE A 322 -3.08 4.24 -0.26
C PHE A 322 -2.58 2.79 -0.22
N LEU A 323 -3.35 1.87 0.37
CA LEU A 323 -2.97 0.45 0.47
C LEU A 323 -2.84 -0.20 -0.92
N PHE A 324 -3.81 0.05 -1.81
CA PHE A 324 -3.75 -0.48 -3.17
C PHE A 324 -2.63 0.17 -4.00
N GLY A 325 -2.33 1.46 -3.77
CA GLY A 325 -1.19 2.14 -4.40
C GLY A 325 0.16 1.53 -3.99
N VAL A 326 0.30 1.15 -2.71
CA VAL A 326 1.50 0.42 -2.23
C VAL A 326 1.63 -0.94 -2.90
N TRP A 327 0.55 -1.70 -2.95
CA TRP A 327 0.53 -3.00 -3.63
C TRP A 327 0.84 -2.87 -5.12
N GLN A 328 0.26 -1.89 -5.81
CA GLN A 328 0.54 -1.64 -7.23
C GLN A 328 2.00 -1.34 -7.51
N MET A 329 2.67 -0.58 -6.65
CA MET A 329 4.09 -0.28 -6.82
C MET A 329 4.93 -1.55 -6.74
N TYR A 330 4.67 -2.39 -5.73
CA TYR A 330 5.37 -3.65 -5.54
C TYR A 330 5.22 -4.57 -6.77
N GLU A 331 3.99 -4.80 -7.23
CA GLU A 331 3.71 -5.58 -8.45
C GLU A 331 4.39 -4.98 -9.69
N GLY A 332 4.39 -3.65 -9.81
CA GLY A 332 5.03 -2.95 -10.92
C GLY A 332 6.54 -3.16 -10.96
N ILE A 333 7.21 -3.14 -9.80
CA ILE A 333 8.65 -3.42 -9.66
C ILE A 333 8.93 -4.88 -10.06
N GLU A 334 8.10 -5.83 -9.62
CA GLU A 334 8.24 -7.25 -9.99
C GLU A 334 8.05 -7.46 -11.49
N LEU A 335 7.00 -6.91 -12.08
CA LEU A 335 6.74 -7.00 -13.53
C LEU A 335 7.89 -6.38 -14.33
N TYR A 336 8.42 -5.24 -13.89
CA TYR A 336 9.56 -4.60 -14.53
C TYR A 336 10.82 -5.48 -14.46
N HIS A 337 11.09 -6.08 -13.30
CA HIS A 337 12.19 -7.03 -13.16
C HIS A 337 11.99 -8.27 -14.04
N MET A 338 10.81 -8.87 -14.02
CA MET A 338 10.49 -10.04 -14.84
C MET A 338 10.62 -9.77 -16.34
N ARG A 339 10.34 -8.53 -16.77
CA ARG A 339 10.42 -8.09 -18.16
C ARG A 339 11.84 -7.80 -18.65
N TYR A 340 12.71 -7.28 -17.79
CA TYR A 340 14.03 -6.75 -18.19
C TYR A 340 15.23 -7.42 -17.51
N GLY A 341 15.02 -8.34 -16.56
CA GLY A 341 16.09 -9.10 -15.92
C GLY A 341 17.08 -8.28 -15.09
N ASN A 342 16.66 -7.13 -14.54
CA ASN A 342 17.57 -6.30 -13.75
C ASN A 342 18.05 -7.01 -12.47
N SER A 343 19.36 -7.11 -12.28
CA SER A 343 20.01 -7.80 -11.14
C SER A 343 19.75 -7.17 -9.77
N SER A 344 19.24 -5.93 -9.70
CA SER A 344 19.03 -5.18 -8.46
C SER A 344 17.61 -5.29 -7.87
N PHE A 345 16.76 -6.21 -8.35
CA PHE A 345 15.37 -6.32 -7.89
C PHE A 345 15.22 -6.39 -6.38
N ILE A 346 15.98 -7.28 -5.72
CA ILE A 346 15.93 -7.45 -4.26
C ILE A 346 16.27 -6.13 -3.55
N GLY A 347 17.31 -5.41 -4.01
CA GLY A 347 17.71 -4.14 -3.43
C GLY A 347 16.63 -3.05 -3.57
N VAL A 348 15.98 -2.96 -4.73
CA VAL A 348 14.89 -2.00 -4.98
C VAL A 348 13.67 -2.33 -4.11
N VAL A 349 13.30 -3.62 -3.98
CA VAL A 349 12.19 -4.04 -3.12
C VAL A 349 12.48 -3.76 -1.65
N ILE A 350 13.67 -4.10 -1.15
CA ILE A 350 14.07 -3.81 0.24
C ILE A 350 13.99 -2.30 0.50
N PHE A 351 14.57 -1.48 -0.38
CA PHE A 351 14.50 -0.03 -0.28
C PHE A 351 13.04 0.45 -0.22
N TYR A 352 12.19 -0.02 -1.14
CA TYR A 352 10.79 0.35 -1.22
C TYR A 352 10.02 -0.05 0.05
N CYS A 353 10.21 -1.27 0.55
CA CYS A 353 9.57 -1.75 1.77
C CYS A 353 10.01 -0.95 3.00
N MET A 354 11.31 -0.65 3.13
CA MET A 354 11.80 0.22 4.22
C MET A 354 11.21 1.63 4.13
N TRP A 355 11.11 2.16 2.91
CA TRP A 355 10.54 3.47 2.65
C TRP A 355 9.04 3.55 2.98
N MET A 356 8.25 2.59 2.53
CA MET A 356 6.82 2.55 2.87
C MET A 356 6.58 2.20 4.33
N GLY A 357 7.44 1.36 4.92
CA GLY A 357 7.43 1.06 6.35
C GLY A 357 7.65 2.30 7.21
N SER A 358 8.55 3.20 6.81
CA SER A 358 8.79 4.45 7.54
C SER A 358 7.59 5.40 7.48
N TRP A 359 6.96 5.56 6.31
CA TRP A 359 5.71 6.31 6.17
C TRP A 359 4.57 5.73 7.00
N THR A 360 4.42 4.40 6.97
CA THR A 360 3.38 3.71 7.73
C THR A 360 3.59 3.89 9.23
N ALA A 361 4.82 3.73 9.72
CA ALA A 361 5.17 3.97 11.11
C ALA A 361 4.89 5.43 11.54
N LEU A 362 5.20 6.41 10.68
CA LEU A 362 4.91 7.82 10.93
C LEU A 362 3.40 8.08 11.05
N ILE A 363 2.61 7.60 10.08
CA ILE A 363 1.16 7.82 10.00
C ILE A 363 0.43 7.11 11.16
N VAL A 364 0.74 5.84 11.40
CA VAL A 364 0.12 5.05 12.48
C VAL A 364 0.56 5.59 13.84
N GLY A 365 1.86 5.85 14.04
CA GLY A 365 2.38 6.39 15.29
C GLY A 365 1.72 7.73 15.66
N ALA A 366 1.58 8.65 14.69
CA ALA A 366 0.90 9.91 14.91
C ALA A 366 -0.60 9.75 15.19
N SER A 367 -1.26 8.80 14.52
CA SER A 367 -2.69 8.50 14.75
C SER A 367 -2.94 7.90 16.15
N VAL A 368 -2.12 6.92 16.56
CA VAL A 368 -2.20 6.31 17.89
C VAL A 368 -1.88 7.35 18.97
N TYR A 369 -0.84 8.15 18.77
CA TYR A 369 -0.50 9.24 19.70
C TYR A 369 -1.68 10.20 19.90
N LYS A 370 -2.29 10.65 18.80
CA LYS A 370 -3.46 11.54 18.86
C LYS A 370 -4.61 10.89 19.63
N TRP A 371 -4.90 9.61 19.37
CA TRP A 371 -5.94 8.86 20.08
C TRP A 371 -5.64 8.76 21.58
N MET A 372 -4.39 8.45 21.97
CA MET A 372 -4.00 8.38 23.38
C MET A 372 -4.11 9.72 24.08
N TYR A 373 -3.63 10.80 23.46
CA TYR A 373 -3.70 12.15 24.03
C TYR A 373 -5.14 12.61 24.23
N GLN A 374 -6.00 12.38 23.23
CA GLN A 374 -7.42 12.75 23.31
C GLN A 374 -8.18 11.98 24.40
N ASN A 375 -7.80 10.74 24.68
CA ASN A 375 -8.45 9.93 25.73
C ASN A 375 -7.83 10.12 27.12
N GLY A 376 -6.52 10.41 27.22
CA GLY A 376 -5.81 10.55 28.49
C GLY A 376 -6.10 11.86 29.23
N VAL A 377 -6.40 12.94 28.50
CA VAL A 377 -6.84 14.22 29.10
C VAL A 377 -8.19 14.08 29.81
N SER A 378 -9.03 13.11 29.41
CA SER A 378 -10.33 12.89 30.05
C SER A 378 -10.22 12.26 31.45
N THR A 379 -9.10 11.62 31.79
CA THR A 379 -8.96 10.92 33.08
C THR A 379 -8.32 11.76 34.19
N SER A 380 -7.48 12.75 33.86
CA SER A 380 -6.81 13.56 34.89
C SER A 380 -7.68 14.66 35.51
N GLY A 381 -8.80 15.02 34.88
CA GLY A 381 -9.71 16.07 35.38
C GLY A 381 -10.70 15.61 36.45
N VAL A 382 -10.85 14.30 36.68
CA VAL A 382 -11.84 13.76 37.64
C VAL A 382 -11.24 13.59 39.04
N GLU A 383 -9.92 13.49 39.17
CA GLU A 383 -9.29 13.24 40.49
C GLU A 383 -9.07 14.53 41.31
N ASP A 384 -9.04 15.71 40.68
CA ASP A 384 -8.82 16.97 41.39
C ASP A 384 -10.13 17.60 41.90
N GLU A 385 -11.30 17.25 41.35
CA GLU A 385 -12.60 17.78 41.82
C GLU A 385 -13.17 16.99 43.02
N VAL A 386 -12.67 15.78 43.31
CA VAL A 386 -13.12 14.95 44.45
C VAL A 386 -12.37 15.30 45.76
N LYS A 387 -11.34 16.15 45.72
CA LYS A 387 -10.59 16.54 46.93
C LYS A 387 -11.09 17.81 47.63
N GLU A 388 -12.09 18.51 47.10
CA GLU A 388 -12.61 19.74 47.70
C GLU A 388 -14.06 19.64 48.19
N THR A 389 -14.62 18.43 48.26
CA THR A 389 -15.64 18.14 49.27
C THR A 389 -14.91 17.79 50.57
N GLU A 390 -14.32 18.81 51.19
CA GLU A 390 -14.13 18.78 52.63
C GLU A 390 -15.48 18.45 53.24
N VAL A 391 -15.62 17.23 53.74
CA VAL A 391 -16.66 16.86 54.69
C VAL A 391 -16.61 17.96 55.75
N PRO A 392 -17.68 18.75 55.96
CA PRO A 392 -17.68 19.75 57.01
C PRO A 392 -17.29 19.05 58.29
N GLU A 393 -16.15 19.49 58.82
CA GLU A 393 -15.53 18.94 60.00
C GLU A 393 -16.58 18.92 61.11
N ILE A 394 -17.03 17.73 61.51
CA ILE A 394 -17.92 17.52 62.65
C ILE A 394 -17.12 17.85 63.92
N LYS A 395 -16.82 19.12 64.14
CA LYS A 395 -16.15 19.64 65.35
C LYS A 395 -17.11 19.76 66.53
N ASP A 396 -18.42 19.63 66.33
CA ASP A 396 -19.41 19.86 67.40
C ASP A 396 -19.74 18.63 68.26
N ALA A 397 -19.37 17.40 67.83
CA ALA A 397 -19.66 16.19 68.61
C ALA A 397 -18.63 15.91 69.74
N ALA A 398 -17.42 16.44 69.64
CA ALA A 398 -16.37 16.21 70.64
C ALA A 398 -16.41 17.24 71.81
N GLN A 399 -16.92 18.45 71.57
CA GLN A 399 -17.06 19.48 72.61
C GLN A 399 -18.21 19.17 73.60
N SER A 400 -19.26 18.47 73.14
CA SER A 400 -20.40 18.06 73.98
C SER A 400 -20.05 16.98 75.01
N LYS A 401 -19.15 16.04 74.68
CA LYS A 401 -18.71 15.02 75.64
C LYS A 401 -17.82 15.56 76.75
N LYS A 402 -17.00 16.58 76.47
CA LYS A 402 -16.08 17.15 77.47
C LYS A 402 -16.82 17.95 78.56
N ASN A 403 -17.94 18.58 78.22
CA ASN A 403 -18.77 19.31 79.20
C ASN A 403 -19.69 18.40 80.04
N ALA A 404 -19.88 17.14 79.66
CA ALA A 404 -20.67 16.18 80.43
C ALA A 404 -19.86 15.46 81.52
N GLU A 405 -18.54 15.33 81.36
CA GLU A 405 -17.67 14.67 82.35
C GLU A 405 -17.23 15.60 83.50
N GLU A 406 -17.29 16.93 83.32
CA GLU A 406 -16.91 17.90 84.37
C GLU A 406 -18.03 18.19 85.40
N SER A 407 -19.25 17.66 85.21
CA SER A 407 -20.37 17.86 86.15
C SER A 407 -20.61 16.71 87.14
N VAL A 408 -19.82 15.63 87.09
CA VAL A 408 -20.05 14.41 87.89
C VAL A 408 -19.10 14.24 89.10
N ASN A 409 -18.06 15.07 89.25
CA ASN A 409 -17.17 15.03 90.42
C ASN A 409 -17.56 16.02 91.53
N GLY A 410 -18.87 16.06 91.85
CA GLY A 410 -19.40 16.67 93.06
C GLY A 410 -18.99 15.87 94.29
N THR A 411 -18.25 16.53 95.17
CA THR A 411 -17.70 16.07 96.46
C THR A 411 -18.78 15.47 97.38
N PRO A 412 -18.60 14.25 97.93
CA PRO A 412 -19.42 13.75 99.03
C PRO A 412 -19.06 14.48 100.33
N GLY A 413 -20.08 15.00 101.01
CA GLY A 413 -19.96 15.94 102.12
C GLY A 413 -19.43 15.38 103.45
N GLU A 414 -19.08 16.33 104.31
CA GLU A 414 -19.06 16.16 105.77
C GLU A 414 -20.45 16.52 106.31
N MET A 415 -21.11 15.53 106.93
CA MET A 415 -22.23 15.73 107.85
C MET A 415 -21.69 15.89 109.27
N ILE A 416 -22.23 16.90 109.97
CA ILE A 416 -22.65 16.80 111.38
C ILE A 416 -24.17 16.86 111.38
#